data_AF-A0A7V5CBH1-F1
#
_entry.id   AF-A0A7V5CBH1-F1
#
_cell.length_a   1.000
_cell.length_b   1.000
_cell.length_c   1.000
_cell.angle_alpha   90.00
_cell.angle_beta   90.00
_cell.angle_gamma   90.00
#
_symmetry.space_group_name_H-M   'P 1'
#
loop_
_entity.id
_entity.type
_entity.pdbx_description
1 polymer ?
#
loop_
_entity_poly.entity_id
_entity_poly.type
_entity_poly.pdbx_seq_one_letter_code
_entity_poly.pdbx_strand_id
1 'polypeptide(L)' 'MNKKNGLSRYRQRKLVSLFCADLTATQAAVVGGFNRNTVNRYYRIF' A
#
# COMPACT_ATOMS: atom_id res chain seq x y z
N MET A 1 5.57 -8.73 22.66
CA MET A 1 6.47 -8.09 21.67
C MET A 1 5.62 -7.41 20.61
N ASN A 2 5.43 -6.08 20.67
CA ASN A 2 4.58 -5.35 19.73
C ASN A 2 5.35 -5.17 18.40
N LYS A 3 5.39 -6.23 17.59
CA LYS A 3 6.09 -6.23 16.30
C LYS A 3 5.29 -5.31 15.38
N LYS A 4 5.86 -4.16 15.01
CA LYS A 4 5.24 -3.22 14.06
C LYS A 4 5.12 -3.92 12.70
N ASN A 5 4.06 -4.71 12.50
CA ASN A 5 3.76 -5.48 11.29
C ASN A 5 3.27 -4.58 10.13
N GLY A 6 3.61 -3.29 10.18
CA GLY A 6 3.28 -2.32 9.15
C GLY A 6 4.36 -2.24 8.09
N LEU A 7 4.01 -1.71 6.93
CA LEU A 7 4.97 -1.38 5.89
C LEU A 7 5.99 -0.35 6.39
N SER A 8 7.22 -0.40 5.87
CA SER A 8 8.21 0.66 6.11
C SER A 8 7.68 2.00 5.61
N ARG A 9 8.17 3.12 6.18
CA ARG A 9 7.77 4.48 5.75
C ARG A 9 7.93 4.67 4.24
N TYR A 10 9.02 4.14 3.67
CA TYR A 10 9.25 4.18 2.22
C TYR A 10 8.11 3.50 1.43
N ARG A 11 7.74 2.28 1.85
CA ARG A 11 6.65 1.52 1.22
C ARG A 11 5.28 2.19 1.41
N GLN A 12 5.03 2.81 2.57
CA GLN A 12 3.81 3.58 2.80
C GLN A 12 3.72 4.78 1.87
N ARG A 13 4.79 5.58 1.73
CA ARG A 13 4.84 6.71 0.78
C ARG A 13 4.61 6.26 -0.66
N LYS A 14 5.19 5.12 -1.04
CA LYS A 14 4.97 4.52 -2.37
C LYS A 14 3.50 4.14 -2.58
N LEU A 15 2.81 3.60 -1.56
CA LEU A 15 1.37 3.33 -1.68
C LEU A 15 0.54 4.61 -1.80
N VAL A 16 0.88 5.64 -1.05
CA VAL A 16 0.21 6.95 -1.14
C VAL A 16 0.39 7.54 -2.54
N SER A 17 1.59 7.50 -3.13
CA SER A 17 1.78 8.02 -4.50
C SER A 17 0.98 7.24 -5.54
N LEU A 18 0.86 5.92 -5.38
CA LEU A 18 0.02 5.09 -6.26
C LEU A 18 -1.47 5.39 -6.07
N PHE A 19 -1.90 5.65 -4.83
CA PHE A 19 -3.28 6.02 -4.51
C PHE A 19 -3.63 7.38 -5.13
N CYS A 20 -2.76 8.37 -4.99
CA CYS A 20 -2.94 9.69 -5.60
C CYS A 20 -2.92 9.67 -7.14
N ALA A 21 -2.41 8.60 -7.76
CA ALA A 21 -2.47 8.39 -9.19
C ALA A 21 -3.76 7.66 -9.62
N ASP A 22 -4.77 7.56 -8.74
CA ASP A 22 -6.04 6.85 -8.93
C ASP A 22 -5.89 5.38 -9.37
N LEU A 23 -4.79 4.74 -8.99
CA LEU A 23 -4.61 3.32 -9.23
C LEU A 23 -5.47 2.53 -8.26
N THR A 24 -6.20 1.54 -8.76
CA THR A 24 -6.93 0.58 -7.93
C THR A 24 -5.96 -0.28 -7.12
N ALA A 25 -6.43 -0.90 -6.04
CA ALA A 25 -5.58 -1.77 -5.20
C ALA A 25 -4.94 -2.94 -6.00
N THR A 26 -5.62 -3.43 -7.03
CA THR A 26 -5.08 -4.46 -7.93
C THR A 26 -3.97 -3.90 -8.81
N GLN A 27 -4.15 -2.73 -9.43
CA GLN A 27 -3.12 -2.09 -10.25
C GLN A 27 -1.90 -1.70 -9.41
N ALA A 28 -2.11 -1.08 -8.25
CA ALA A 28 -1.05 -0.68 -7.34
C ALA A 28 -0.28 -1.89 -6.75
N ALA A 29 -0.93 -3.04 -6.60
CA ALA A 29 -0.25 -4.28 -6.21
C ALA A 29 0.75 -4.74 -7.28
N VAL A 30 0.33 -4.74 -8.55
CA VAL A 30 1.17 -5.13 -9.70
C VAL A 30 2.31 -4.12 -9.89
N VAL A 31 1.99 -2.83 -10.00
CA VAL A 31 2.97 -1.75 -10.24
C VAL A 31 3.92 -1.58 -9.04
N GLY A 32 3.38 -1.64 -7.83
CA GLY A 32 4.14 -1.39 -6.61
C GLY A 32 4.95 -2.58 -6.11
N GLY A 33 4.66 -3.79 -6.60
CA GLY A 33 5.24 -5.05 -6.10
C GLY A 33 4.72 -5.41 -4.71
N PHE A 34 3.44 -5.15 -4.45
CA PHE A 34 2.80 -5.39 -3.15
C PHE A 34 1.74 -6.49 -3.24
N ASN A 35 1.46 -7.15 -2.11
CA ASN A 35 0.27 -7.99 -2.02
C ASN A 35 -0.99 -7.12 -2.08
N ARG A 36 -1.94 -7.44 -2.97
CA ARG A 36 -3.21 -6.73 -3.14
C ARG A 36 -3.98 -6.55 -1.84
N ASN A 37 -4.02 -7.55 -0.96
CA ASN A 37 -4.72 -7.45 0.32
C ASN A 37 -4.06 -6.44 1.25
N THR A 38 -2.72 -6.32 1.20
CA THR A 38 -1.98 -5.27 1.91
C THR A 38 -2.32 -3.90 1.35
N VAL A 39 -2.28 -3.72 0.03
CA VAL A 39 -2.65 -2.45 -0.61
C VAL A 39 -4.07 -2.05 -0.23
N ASN A 40 -5.01 -2.97 -0.37
CA ASN A 40 -6.43 -2.74 -0.06
C ASN A 40 -6.65 -2.37 1.41
N ARG A 41 -5.91 -2.99 2.34
CA ARG A 41 -5.94 -2.59 3.76
C ARG A 41 -5.50 -1.14 3.96
N TYR A 42 -4.44 -0.70 3.27
CA TYR A 42 -3.93 0.66 3.38
C TYR A 42 -4.85 1.69 2.69
N TYR A 43 -5.41 1.37 1.53
CA TYR A 43 -6.30 2.26 0.79
C TYR A 43 -7.66 2.49 1.48
N ARG A 44 -8.04 1.63 2.43
CA ARG A 44 -9.24 1.83 3.27
C ARG A 44 -8.99 2.68 4.51
N ILE A 45 -7.73 2.99 4.80
CA ILE A 45 -7.32 3.84 5.94
C ILE A 45 -7.18 5.30 5.48
N PHE A 46 -6.75 5.50 4.24
CA PHE A 46 -6.78 6.79 3.55
C PHE A 46 -8.18 7.03 2.99
#